data_AF-A0A951SJR3-F1
#
_entry.id   AF-A0A951SJR3-F1
#
_cell.length_a   1.000
_cell.length_b   1.000
_cell.length_c   1.000
_cell.angle_alpha   90.00
_cell.angle_beta   90.00
_cell.angle_gamma   90.00
#
_symmetry.space_group_name_H-M   'P 1'
#
loop_
_entity.id
_entity.type
_entity.pdbx_description
1 polymer ?
#
loop_
_entity_poly.entity_id
_entity_poly.type
_entity_poly.pdbx_seq_one_letter_code
_entity_poly.pdbx_strand_id
1 'polypeptide(L)'
;MRKVTYYYGGVVADFMIPDTLYDAFAERVVELRAGAGEDLEKARRVLARAMAAFARDEAADALGDNERIAACYVWHYFNTTDEETRIEGDVLIADQHGDGEEVAYMPLADVELVREEE
;
A
#
# COMPACT_ATOMS: atom_id res chain seq x y z
N MET A 1 5.81 12.85 -5.79
CA MET A 1 4.56 12.28 -5.24
C MET A 1 4.50 10.81 -5.61
N ARG A 2 4.24 9.94 -4.63
CA ARG A 2 4.21 8.47 -4.78
C ARG A 2 2.82 7.96 -4.43
N LYS A 3 2.43 6.78 -4.89
CA LYS A 3 1.21 6.13 -4.43
C LYS A 3 1.34 4.62 -4.28
N VAL A 4 0.50 4.09 -3.41
CA VAL A 4 0.19 2.67 -3.33
C VAL A 4 -1.28 2.51 -3.70
N THR A 5 -1.58 1.77 -4.75
CA THR A 5 -2.96 1.42 -5.11
C THR A 5 -3.29 0.06 -4.51
N TYR A 6 -4.47 -0.09 -3.91
CA TYR A 6 -4.93 -1.36 -3.36
C TYR A 6 -6.21 -1.79 -4.09
N TYR A 7 -6.14 -2.90 -4.81
CA TYR A 7 -7.30 -3.68 -5.25
C TYR A 7 -7.69 -4.70 -4.17
N TYR A 8 -8.90 -4.60 -3.64
CA TYR A 8 -9.42 -5.40 -2.54
C TYR A 8 -10.80 -5.96 -2.91
N GLY A 9 -10.84 -7.19 -3.42
CA GLY A 9 -12.10 -7.90 -3.71
C GLY A 9 -13.09 -7.14 -4.61
N GLY A 10 -12.58 -6.33 -5.55
CA GLY A 10 -13.38 -5.48 -6.44
C GLY A 10 -13.44 -4.00 -6.05
N VAL A 11 -12.95 -3.62 -4.87
CA VAL A 11 -12.81 -2.22 -4.44
C VAL A 11 -11.40 -1.73 -4.72
N VAL A 12 -11.26 -0.54 -5.29
CA VAL A 12 -9.94 0.05 -5.57
C VAL A 12 -9.81 1.38 -4.83
N ALA A 13 -8.71 1.54 -4.09
CA ALA A 13 -8.36 2.81 -3.47
C ALA A 13 -6.89 3.18 -3.69
N ASP A 14 -6.63 4.49 -3.80
CA ASP A 14 -5.29 5.05 -3.90
C ASP A 14 -4.85 5.65 -2.56
N PHE A 15 -3.74 5.15 -2.03
CA PHE A 15 -3.07 5.68 -0.86
C PHE A 15 -1.96 6.61 -1.33
N MET A 16 -2.29 7.90 -1.37
CA MET A 16 -1.35 8.93 -1.81
C MET A 16 -0.29 9.20 -0.75
N ILE A 17 0.97 9.22 -1.17
CA ILE A 17 2.14 9.47 -0.32
C ILE A 17 2.80 10.77 -0.79
N PRO A 18 2.52 11.90 -0.10
CA PRO A 18 3.24 13.15 -0.34
C PRO A 18 4.73 12.99 -0.07
N ASP A 19 5.57 13.69 -0.84
CA ASP A 19 7.03 13.57 -0.68
C ASP A 19 7.48 14.00 0.72
N THR A 20 6.86 15.04 1.29
CA THR A 20 7.11 15.49 2.67
C THR A 20 6.78 14.45 3.74
N LEU A 21 5.73 13.65 3.53
CA LEU A 21 5.37 12.56 4.43
C LEU A 21 6.39 11.43 4.33
N TYR A 22 6.79 11.10 3.10
CA TYR A 22 7.77 10.05 2.86
C TYR A 22 9.14 10.40 3.43
N ASP A 23 9.60 11.64 3.24
CA ASP A 23 10.89 12.09 3.77
C ASP A 23 10.91 11.99 5.30
N ALA A 24 9.86 12.48 5.97
CA ALA A 24 9.72 12.37 7.43
C ALA A 24 9.61 10.92 7.92
N PHE A 25 9.03 10.02 7.11
CA PHE A 25 9.01 8.59 7.40
C PHE A 25 10.41 7.97 7.25
N ALA A 26 11.10 8.26 6.14
CA ALA A 26 12.42 7.72 5.82
C ALA A 26 13.49 8.14 6.85
N GLU A 27 13.41 9.35 7.40
CA GLU A 27 14.28 9.80 8.48
C GLU A 27 14.10 8.99 9.78
N ARG A 28 12.93 8.36 9.96
CA ARG A 28 12.56 7.61 11.17
C ARG A 28 12.68 6.11 11.02
N VAL A 29 12.68 5.60 9.78
CA VAL A 29 12.81 4.18 9.49
C VAL A 29 14.31 3.83 9.50
N VAL A 30 14.77 3.28 10.63
CA VAL A 30 16.12 2.73 10.74
C VAL A 30 16.15 1.46 9.90
N GLU A 31 17.06 1.41 8.92
CA GLU A 31 17.24 0.35 7.90
C GLU A 31 16.51 -0.96 8.23
N LEU A 32 15.47 -1.29 7.45
CA LEU A 32 14.52 -2.40 7.64
C LEU A 32 15.15 -3.82 7.66
N ARG A 33 16.45 -3.97 7.82
CA ARG A 33 17.18 -5.21 7.56
C ARG A 33 16.83 -6.39 8.50
N ALA A 34 16.08 -6.18 9.58
CA ALA A 34 15.59 -7.26 10.44
C ALA A 34 14.07 -7.15 10.67
N GLY A 35 13.31 -8.16 10.22
CA GLY A 35 11.85 -8.22 10.41
C GLY A 35 11.00 -7.54 9.34
N ALA A 36 11.60 -7.06 8.24
CA ALA A 36 10.87 -6.34 7.19
C ALA A 36 9.65 -7.09 6.63
N GLY A 37 9.69 -8.42 6.56
CA GLY A 37 8.54 -9.23 6.13
C GLY A 37 7.36 -9.15 7.10
N GLU A 38 7.61 -9.20 8.41
CA GLU A 38 6.57 -9.10 9.43
C GLU A 38 5.98 -7.69 9.48
N ASP A 39 6.82 -6.67 9.32
CA ASP A 39 6.38 -5.28 9.32
C ASP A 39 5.66 -4.90 8.02
N LEU A 40 6.05 -5.46 6.87
CA LEU A 40 5.28 -5.38 5.63
C LEU A 40 3.89 -6.00 5.82
N GLU A 41 3.81 -7.17 6.47
CA GLU A 41 2.54 -7.81 6.76
C GLU A 41 1.66 -6.94 7.67
N LYS A 42 2.23 -6.33 8.72
CA LYS A 42 1.50 -5.39 9.59
C LYS A 42 1.00 -4.19 8.82
N ALA A 43 1.84 -3.57 7.99
CA ALA A 43 1.45 -2.44 7.14
C ALA A 43 0.30 -2.84 6.21
N ARG A 44 0.40 -4.00 5.54
CA ARG A 44 -0.66 -4.53 4.68
C ARG A 44 -1.97 -4.76 5.45
N ARG A 45 -1.93 -5.32 6.66
CA ARG A 45 -3.14 -5.53 7.49
C ARG A 45 -3.83 -4.22 7.84
N VAL A 46 -3.07 -3.14 8.09
CA VAL A 46 -3.64 -1.80 8.31
C VAL A 46 -4.36 -1.32 7.05
N LEU A 47 -3.73 -1.42 5.88
CA LEU A 47 -4.36 -1.03 4.62
C LEU A 47 -5.58 -1.88 4.29
N ALA A 48 -5.53 -3.21 4.53
CA ALA A 48 -6.65 -4.12 4.27
C ALA A 48 -7.86 -3.78 5.16
N ARG A 49 -7.62 -3.43 6.43
CA ARG A 49 -8.68 -2.96 7.33
C ARG A 49 -9.31 -1.65 6.83
N ALA A 50 -8.51 -0.73 6.31
CA ALA A 50 -9.02 0.50 5.70
C ALA A 50 -9.86 0.19 4.44
N MET A 51 -9.40 -0.72 3.58
CA MET A 51 -10.15 -1.18 2.41
C MET A 51 -11.48 -1.84 2.78
N ALA A 52 -11.50 -2.68 3.82
CA ALA A 52 -12.72 -3.29 4.33
C ALA A 52 -13.73 -2.24 4.84
N ALA A 53 -13.26 -1.13 5.40
CA ALA A 53 -14.11 -0.01 5.81
C ALA A 53 -14.62 0.80 4.60
N PHE A 54 -13.77 1.04 3.60
CA PHE A 54 -14.18 1.67 2.33
C PHE A 54 -15.25 0.84 1.60
N ALA A 55 -15.08 -0.48 1.54
CA ALA A 55 -16.03 -1.40 0.91
C ALA A 55 -17.42 -1.39 1.57
N ARG A 56 -17.50 -0.97 2.84
CA ARG A 56 -18.76 -0.86 3.60
C ARG A 56 -19.33 0.56 3.61
N ASP A 57 -18.70 1.48 2.88
CA ASP A 57 -19.04 2.91 2.88
C ASP A 57 -19.00 3.54 4.29
N GLU A 58 -18.23 2.93 5.20
CA GLU A 58 -18.08 3.37 6.60
C GLU A 58 -16.98 4.42 6.76
N ALA A 59 -16.15 4.61 5.74
CA ALA A 59 -14.97 5.46 5.75
C ALA A 59 -15.00 6.48 4.60
N ALA A 60 -15.96 7.41 4.63
CA ALA A 60 -16.05 8.50 3.65
C ALA A 60 -14.99 9.61 3.87
N ASP A 61 -14.35 9.67 5.04
CA ASP A 61 -13.48 10.78 5.42
C ASP A 61 -12.07 10.33 5.80
N ALA A 62 -11.14 10.65 4.90
CA ALA A 62 -9.68 10.72 5.07
C ALA A 62 -8.95 9.48 5.64
N LEU A 63 -7.99 8.97 4.88
CA LEU A 63 -6.95 8.06 5.37
C LEU A 63 -6.30 8.63 6.65
N GLY A 64 -6.39 7.87 7.74
CA GLY A 64 -5.76 8.20 9.01
C GLY A 64 -4.23 8.11 8.95
N ASP A 65 -3.57 8.59 10.00
CA ASP A 65 -2.10 8.63 10.06
C ASP A 65 -1.48 7.22 9.97
N ASN A 66 -2.15 6.20 10.49
CA ASN A 66 -1.68 4.82 10.43
C ASN A 66 -1.69 4.28 9.01
N GLU A 67 -2.75 4.54 8.23
CA GLU A 67 -2.86 4.12 6.84
C GLU A 67 -1.82 4.81 5.96
N ARG A 68 -1.56 6.10 6.23
CA ARG A 68 -0.52 6.87 5.55
C ARG A 68 0.88 6.32 5.83
N ILE A 69 1.19 6.00 7.09
CA ILE A 69 2.48 5.38 7.47
C ILE A 69 2.59 3.97 6.87
N ALA A 70 1.51 3.19 6.87
CA ALA A 70 1.49 1.86 6.27
C ALA A 70 1.76 1.92 4.75
N ALA A 71 1.17 2.88 4.04
CA ALA A 71 1.44 3.11 2.62
C ALA A 71 2.91 3.49 2.39
N CYS A 72 3.48 4.39 3.20
CA CYS A 72 4.91 4.70 3.15
C CYS A 72 5.78 3.45 3.33
N TYR A 73 5.43 2.59 4.29
CA TYR A 73 6.17 1.38 4.58
C TYR A 73 6.14 0.40 3.40
N VAL A 74 4.97 0.13 2.83
CA VAL A 74 4.82 -0.75 1.65
C VAL A 74 5.65 -0.21 0.50
N TRP A 75 5.51 1.08 0.18
CA TRP A 75 6.26 1.70 -0.92
C TRP A 75 7.78 1.62 -0.69
N HIS A 76 8.23 1.94 0.52
CA HIS A 76 9.65 1.90 0.90
C HIS A 76 10.20 0.48 0.76
N TYR A 77 9.52 -0.52 1.32
CA TYR A 77 9.95 -1.92 1.28
C TYR A 77 10.35 -2.36 -0.14
N PHE A 78 9.47 -2.14 -1.12
CA PHE A 78 9.71 -2.55 -2.51
C PHE A 78 10.63 -1.60 -3.29
N ASN A 79 10.84 -0.35 -2.87
CA ASN A 79 11.69 0.59 -3.62
C ASN A 79 13.11 0.73 -3.04
N THR A 80 13.40 0.22 -1.83
CA THR A 80 14.67 0.49 -1.13
C THR A 80 15.37 -0.73 -0.51
N THR A 81 14.71 -1.88 -0.36
CA THR A 81 15.25 -2.99 0.47
C THR A 81 16.14 -3.96 -0.29
N ASP A 82 15.74 -4.42 -1.49
CA ASP A 82 16.45 -5.44 -2.26
C ASP A 82 16.19 -5.30 -3.78
N GLU A 83 17.19 -5.56 -4.63
CA GLU A 83 17.03 -5.45 -6.08
C GLU A 83 16.13 -6.55 -6.69
N GLU A 84 16.06 -7.73 -6.08
CA GLU A 84 15.29 -8.87 -6.60
C GLU A 84 13.78 -8.72 -6.36
N THR A 85 13.40 -7.99 -5.30
CA THR A 85 12.00 -7.70 -4.98
C THR A 85 11.60 -6.28 -5.37
N ARG A 86 12.45 -5.57 -6.11
CA ARG A 86 12.25 -4.16 -6.41
C ARG A 86 11.06 -3.93 -7.34
N ILE A 87 10.15 -3.06 -6.92
CA ILE A 87 9.08 -2.53 -7.75
C ILE A 87 9.41 -1.07 -8.03
N GLU A 88 9.73 -0.74 -9.29
CA GLU A 88 10.03 0.64 -9.65
C GLU A 88 8.75 1.48 -9.77
N GLY A 89 8.69 2.58 -9.02
CA GLY A 89 7.59 3.54 -9.11
C GLY A 89 6.43 3.22 -8.17
N ASP A 90 5.21 3.40 -8.65
CA ASP A 90 3.99 3.18 -7.85
C ASP A 90 3.70 1.68 -7.67
N VAL A 91 3.25 1.30 -6.47
CA VAL A 91 3.02 -0.09 -6.10
C VAL A 91 1.53 -0.42 -6.16
N LEU A 92 1.17 -1.54 -6.80
CA LEU A 92 -0.14 -2.15 -6.71
C LEU A 92 -0.10 -3.29 -5.69
N ILE A 93 -1.04 -3.27 -4.74
CA ILE A 93 -1.40 -4.40 -3.89
C ILE A 93 -2.65 -5.05 -4.50
N ALA A 94 -2.54 -6.30 -4.92
CA ALA A 94 -3.65 -7.06 -5.51
C ALA A 94 -4.11 -8.15 -4.56
N ASP A 95 -5.24 -7.90 -3.89
CA ASP A 95 -6.00 -8.87 -3.08
C ASP A 95 -7.27 -9.24 -3.86
N GLN A 96 -7.23 -10.39 -4.53
CA GLN A 96 -8.31 -10.81 -5.43
C GLN A 96 -9.60 -11.15 -4.68
N HIS A 97 -9.46 -11.65 -3.46
CA HIS A 97 -10.57 -12.16 -2.66
C HIS A 97 -11.09 -11.14 -1.65
N GLY A 98 -10.29 -10.12 -1.32
CA GLY A 98 -10.64 -9.13 -0.32
C GLY A 98 -10.62 -9.71 1.10
N ASP A 99 -9.78 -10.70 1.39
CA ASP A 99 -9.62 -11.28 2.73
C ASP A 99 -8.30 -10.90 3.39
N GLY A 100 -7.37 -10.30 2.64
CA GLY A 100 -6.06 -9.95 3.13
C GLY A 100 -5.19 -11.17 3.43
N GLU A 101 -5.45 -12.33 2.86
CA GLU A 101 -4.61 -13.54 2.97
C GLU A 101 -3.79 -13.73 1.71
N GLU A 102 -4.42 -13.85 0.53
CA GLU A 102 -3.74 -14.06 -0.75
C GLU A 102 -3.50 -12.74 -1.49
N VAL A 103 -2.30 -12.18 -1.32
CA VAL A 103 -1.96 -10.85 -1.87
C VAL A 103 -0.69 -10.89 -2.71
N ALA A 104 -0.78 -10.30 -3.90
CA ALA A 104 0.35 -10.07 -4.80
C ALA A 104 0.74 -8.58 -4.84
N TYR A 105 2.01 -8.32 -5.11
CA TYR A 105 2.55 -6.98 -5.29
C TYR A 105 3.15 -6.85 -6.68
N MET A 106 2.90 -5.73 -7.36
CA MET A 106 3.40 -5.50 -8.72
C MET A 106 3.52 -4.00 -9.03
N PRO A 107 4.30 -3.62 -10.06
CA PRO A 107 4.31 -2.25 -10.56
C PRO A 107 2.92 -1.86 -11.03
N LEU A 108 2.41 -0.72 -10.56
CA LEU A 108 1.10 -0.24 -11.02
C LEU A 108 1.09 0.07 -12.52
N ALA A 109 2.25 0.43 -13.09
CA ALA A 109 2.40 0.69 -14.51
C ALA A 109 2.17 -0.55 -15.40
N ASP A 110 2.31 -1.76 -14.86
CA ASP A 110 2.13 -3.01 -15.60
C ASP A 110 0.66 -3.49 -15.61
N VAL A 111 -0.25 -2.78 -14.93
CA VAL A 111 -1.65 -3.18 -14.79
C VAL A 111 -2.58 -2.06 -15.22
N GLU A 112 -3.46 -2.36 -16.18
CA GLU A 112 -4.59 -1.52 -16.50
C GLU A 112 -5.76 -1.87 -15.56
N LEU A 113 -5.95 -1.06 -14.52
CA LEU A 113 -7.12 -1.17 -13.65
C LEU A 113 -8.30 -0.48 -14.34
N VAL A 114 -9.21 -1.27 -14.91
CA VAL A 114 -10.49 -0.75 -15.43
C VAL A 114 -11.35 -0.38 -14.22
N ARG A 115 -11.49 0.91 -13.95
CA ARG A 115 -12.52 1.42 -13.04
C ARG A 115 -13.80 1.53 -13.87
N GLU A 116 -14.80 0.70 -13.58
CA GLU A 116 -16.15 0.97 -14.08
C GLU A 116 -16.63 2.25 -13.37
N GLU A 117 -16.58 3.39 -14.07
CA GLU A 117 -17.25 4.61 -13.64
C GLU A 117 -18.76 4.37 -13.80
N GLU A 118 -19.47 4.15 -12.68
CA GLU A 118 -20.94 4.22 -12.63
C GLU A 118 -21.46 5.66 -12.55
#